data_AF-A0A850RS57-F1
#
_entry.id   AF-A0A850RS57-F1
#
_cell.length_a   1.000
_cell.length_b   1.000
_cell.length_c   1.000
_cell.angle_alpha   90.00
_cell.angle_beta   90.00
_cell.angle_gamma   90.00
#
_symmetry.space_group_name_H-M   'P 1'
#
loop_
_entity.id
_entity.type
_entity.pdbx_description
1 polymer ?
#
loop_
_entity_poly.entity_id
_entity_poly.type
_entity_poly.pdbx_seq_one_letter_code
_entity_poly.pdbx_strand_id
1 'polypeptide(L)'
;MGNDTEIREQIRLYFLAEIVAKRLLKSGDRVRAVKCPGTERTFSFSHWAGHWMVSKSGIDDYSPMSIRRINGKKIDMHAMASQCTDDVSQKVENALRQRRERRVAAGTVPF
;
A
#
# COMPACT_ATOMS: atom_id res chain seq x y z
N MET A 1 -24.70 -10.91 -13.35
CA MET A 1 -24.67 -9.49 -12.96
C MET A 1 -24.31 -9.34 -11.48
N GLY A 2 -23.15 -9.86 -11.09
CA GLY A 2 -22.50 -9.60 -9.81
C GLY A 2 -21.02 -9.74 -10.10
N ASN A 3 -20.29 -8.64 -10.12
CA ASN A 3 -18.83 -8.59 -10.28
C ASN A 3 -18.32 -7.15 -10.18
N ASP A 4 -19.09 -6.14 -10.60
CA ASP A 4 -18.58 -4.76 -10.62
C ASP A 4 -18.24 -4.22 -9.23
N THR A 5 -19.06 -4.54 -8.23
CA THR A 5 -18.82 -4.14 -6.83
C THR A 5 -17.63 -4.90 -6.23
N GLU A 6 -17.50 -6.20 -6.54
CA GLU A 6 -16.41 -7.04 -6.05
C GLU A 6 -15.07 -6.66 -6.68
N ILE A 7 -15.05 -6.38 -7.99
CA ILE A 7 -13.89 -5.88 -8.72
C ILE A 7 -13.46 -4.52 -8.15
N ARG A 8 -14.39 -3.60 -7.91
CA ARG A 8 -14.09 -2.28 -7.32
C ARG A 8 -13.48 -2.42 -5.92
N GLU A 9 -14.02 -3.30 -5.09
CA GLU A 9 -13.50 -3.52 -3.75
C GLU A 9 -12.11 -4.19 -3.79
N GLN A 10 -11.91 -5.13 -4.71
CA GLN A 10 -10.61 -5.77 -4.88
C GLN A 10 -9.53 -4.79 -5.34
N ILE A 11 -9.87 -3.89 -6.28
CA ILE A 11 -8.99 -2.80 -6.71
C ILE A 11 -8.68 -1.88 -5.52
N ARG A 12 -9.69 -1.52 -4.74
CA ARG A 12 -9.52 -0.67 -3.54
C ARG A 12 -8.55 -1.31 -2.54
N LEU A 13 -8.75 -2.58 -2.22
CA LEU A 13 -7.89 -3.32 -1.28
C LEU A 13 -6.46 -3.42 -1.79
N TYR A 14 -6.27 -3.61 -3.10
CA TYR A 14 -4.94 -3.60 -3.72
C TYR A 14 -4.20 -2.28 -3.48
N PHE A 15 -4.86 -1.15 -3.75
CA PHE A 15 -4.27 0.18 -3.53
C PHE A 15 -3.98 0.45 -2.05
N LEU A 16 -4.88 0.07 -1.15
CA LEU A 16 -4.67 0.24 0.29
C LEU A 16 -3.50 -0.61 0.80
N ALA A 17 -3.40 -1.86 0.36
CA ALA A 17 -2.27 -2.72 0.71
C ALA A 17 -0.95 -2.18 0.16
N GLU A 18 -0.94 -1.61 -1.04
CA GLU A 18 0.24 -0.93 -1.58
C GLU A 18 0.67 0.24 -0.68
N ILE A 19 -0.27 1.11 -0.30
CA ILE A 19 0.00 2.26 0.57
C ILE A 19 0.55 1.80 1.93
N VAL A 20 -0.06 0.76 2.53
CA VAL A 20 0.38 0.19 3.80
C VAL A 20 1.77 -0.42 3.66
N ALA A 21 2.02 -1.22 2.63
CA ALA A 21 3.32 -1.84 2.38
C ALA A 21 4.41 -0.77 2.18
N LYS A 22 4.13 0.29 1.41
CA LYS A 22 5.06 1.41 1.19
C LYS A 22 5.42 2.15 2.48
N ARG A 23 4.52 2.18 3.46
CA ARG A 23 4.78 2.78 4.79
C ARG A 23 5.52 1.84 5.73
N LEU A 24 5.28 0.54 5.64
CA LEU A 24 5.87 -0.47 6.51
C LEU A 24 7.29 -0.85 6.08
N LEU A 25 7.51 -1.04 4.79
CA LEU A 25 8.76 -1.58 4.26
C LEU A 25 9.86 -0.53 4.21
N LYS A 26 11.02 -0.92 4.72
CA LYS A 26 12.27 -0.17 4.65
C LYS A 26 13.32 -1.00 3.94
N SER A 27 14.22 -0.32 3.21
CA SER A 27 15.35 -0.98 2.56
C SER A 27 16.13 -1.83 3.58
N GLY A 28 16.41 -3.09 3.21
CA GLY A 28 17.04 -4.10 4.06
C GLY A 28 16.06 -5.06 4.74
N ASP A 29 14.76 -4.74 4.81
CA ASP A 29 13.77 -5.61 5.45
C ASP A 29 13.70 -6.98 4.78
N ARG A 30 13.57 -8.04 5.58
CA ARG A 30 13.36 -9.40 5.06
C ARG A 30 11.88 -9.64 4.81
N VAL A 31 11.50 -9.68 3.55
CA VAL A 31 10.11 -9.88 3.12
C VAL A 31 9.93 -11.32 2.67
N ARG A 32 8.87 -11.96 3.17
CA ARG A 32 8.37 -13.21 2.62
C ARG A 32 7.11 -12.94 1.83
N ALA A 33 7.13 -13.26 0.55
CA ALA A 33 6.01 -13.05 -0.37
C ALA A 33 5.76 -14.30 -1.23
N VAL A 34 4.52 -14.44 -1.70
CA VAL A 34 4.14 -15.49 -2.66
C VAL A 34 4.36 -14.97 -4.08
N LYS A 35 5.19 -15.65 -4.85
CA LYS A 35 5.42 -15.38 -6.27
C LYS A 35 4.63 -16.37 -7.12
N CYS A 36 4.06 -15.93 -8.25
CA CYS A 36 3.47 -16.83 -9.26
C CYS A 36 4.53 -17.88 -9.70
N PRO A 37 4.22 -19.21 -9.70
CA PRO A 37 2.89 -19.86 -9.65
C PRO A 37 2.41 -20.29 -8.25
N GLY A 38 2.72 -19.55 -7.19
CA GLY A 38 2.27 -19.84 -5.81
C GLY A 38 3.39 -20.22 -4.84
N THR A 39 4.65 -20.00 -5.22
CA THR A 39 5.80 -20.34 -4.37
C THR A 39 6.13 -19.22 -3.40
N GLU A 40 6.36 -19.54 -2.13
CA GLU A 40 6.87 -18.57 -1.16
C GLU A 40 8.37 -18.33 -1.38
N ARG A 41 8.76 -17.06 -1.34
CA ARG A 41 10.15 -16.63 -1.41
C ARG A 41 10.43 -15.62 -0.31
N THR A 42 11.62 -15.70 0.27
CA THR A 42 12.12 -14.71 1.21
C THR A 42 13.24 -13.92 0.54
N PHE A 43 13.16 -12.60 0.56
CA PHE A 43 14.14 -11.71 -0.05
C PHE A 43 14.37 -10.48 0.83
N SER A 44 15.51 -9.81 0.62
CA SER A 44 15.76 -8.50 1.22
C SER A 44 15.18 -7.43 0.32
N PHE A 45 14.23 -6.64 0.83
CA PHE A 45 13.66 -5.51 0.14
C PHE A 45 14.72 -4.43 -0.09
N SER A 46 14.74 -3.81 -1.26
CA SER A 46 15.64 -2.71 -1.59
C SER A 46 14.88 -1.41 -1.76
N HIS A 47 13.97 -1.36 -2.74
CA HIS A 47 13.21 -0.17 -3.10
C HIS A 47 11.94 -0.56 -3.88
N TRP A 48 11.15 0.45 -4.23
CA TRP A 48 9.95 0.31 -5.05
C TRP A 48 10.25 0.70 -6.50
N ALA A 49 9.79 -0.12 -7.44
CA ALA A 49 9.73 0.20 -8.87
C ALA A 49 8.25 0.27 -9.28
N GLY A 50 7.70 1.48 -9.28
CA GLY A 50 6.25 1.68 -9.44
C GLY A 50 5.44 1.04 -8.30
N HIS A 51 4.70 -0.02 -8.64
CA HIS A 51 3.88 -0.81 -7.70
C HIS A 51 4.58 -2.09 -7.21
N TRP A 52 5.75 -2.40 -7.77
CA TRP A 52 6.47 -3.64 -7.50
C TRP A 52 7.56 -3.47 -6.45
N MET A 53 7.73 -4.49 -5.60
CA MET A 53 8.83 -4.55 -4.65
C MET A 53 10.07 -5.11 -5.34
N VAL A 54 11.19 -4.39 -5.23
CA VAL A 54 12.47 -4.82 -5.78
C VAL A 54 13.32 -5.45 -4.69
N SER A 55 13.83 -6.65 -4.96
CA SER A 55 14.79 -7.32 -4.07
C SER A 55 16.18 -6.68 -4.18
N LYS A 56 17.06 -6.95 -3.20
CA LYS A 56 18.47 -6.55 -3.25
C LYS A 56 19.21 -7.11 -4.48
N SER A 57 18.75 -8.21 -5.07
CA SER A 57 19.30 -8.78 -6.29
C SER A 57 18.72 -8.15 -7.57
N GLY A 58 17.89 -7.12 -7.45
CA GLY A 58 17.29 -6.39 -8.58
C GLY A 58 16.05 -7.05 -9.18
N ILE A 59 15.46 -8.07 -8.54
CA ILE A 59 14.26 -8.74 -9.05
C ILE A 59 13.02 -7.97 -8.56
N ASP A 60 12.17 -7.53 -9.49
CA ASP A 60 11.01 -6.66 -9.28
C ASP A 60 9.66 -7.39 -9.48
N ASP A 61 9.61 -8.70 -9.19
CA ASP A 61 8.47 -9.58 -9.48
C ASP A 61 7.68 -9.96 -8.23
N TYR A 62 7.46 -8.99 -7.33
CA TYR A 62 6.76 -9.20 -6.06
C TYR A 62 5.68 -8.15 -5.81
N SER A 63 4.44 -8.60 -5.69
CA SER A 63 3.27 -7.75 -5.42
C SER A 63 3.12 -7.48 -3.92
N PRO A 64 2.77 -6.25 -3.49
CA PRO A 64 2.53 -5.93 -2.08
C PRO A 64 1.44 -6.80 -1.44
N MET A 65 0.42 -7.19 -2.21
CA MET A 65 -0.66 -8.07 -1.73
C MET A 65 -0.19 -9.48 -1.37
N SER A 66 0.95 -9.89 -1.94
CA SER A 66 1.48 -11.23 -1.73
C SER A 66 2.35 -11.37 -0.48
N ILE A 67 2.57 -10.29 0.26
CA ILE A 67 3.37 -10.29 1.50
C ILE A 67 2.68 -11.15 2.55
N ARG A 68 3.44 -12.09 3.12
CA ARG A 68 3.04 -12.94 4.25
C ARG A 68 3.79 -12.59 5.53
N ARG A 69 5.06 -12.18 5.41
CA ARG A 69 5.89 -11.81 6.57
C ARG A 69 6.84 -10.66 6.26
N ILE A 70 7.10 -9.83 7.26
CA ILE A 70 8.16 -8.81 7.24
C ILE A 70 9.02 -9.02 8.50
N ASN A 71 10.33 -9.18 8.33
CA ASN A 71 11.28 -9.43 9.42
C ASN A 71 10.86 -10.58 10.36
N GLY A 72 10.28 -11.64 9.77
CA GLY A 72 9.80 -12.82 10.51
C GLY A 72 8.41 -12.68 11.13
N LYS A 73 7.84 -11.48 11.21
CA LYS A 73 6.49 -11.23 11.73
C LYS A 73 5.44 -11.49 10.65
N LYS A 74 4.40 -12.26 10.97
CA LYS A 74 3.29 -12.53 10.05
C LYS A 74 2.47 -11.25 9.87
N ILE A 75 2.20 -10.91 8.62
CA ILE A 75 1.39 -9.75 8.25
C ILE A 75 0.23 -10.24 7.39
N ASP A 76 -0.96 -9.73 7.66
CA ASP A 76 -2.13 -9.91 6.83
C ASP A 76 -2.46 -8.58 6.13
N MET A 77 -2.02 -8.44 4.89
CA MET A 77 -2.21 -7.23 4.11
C MET A 77 -3.68 -6.93 3.84
N HIS A 78 -4.53 -7.96 3.75
CA HIS A 78 -5.95 -7.78 3.54
C HIS A 78 -6.61 -7.21 4.79
N ALA A 79 -6.34 -7.80 5.96
CA ALA A 79 -6.85 -7.28 7.24
C ALA A 79 -6.35 -5.85 7.50
N MET A 80 -5.07 -5.56 7.23
CA MET A 80 -4.51 -4.23 7.41
C MET A 80 -5.10 -3.21 6.42
N ALA A 81 -5.32 -3.60 5.17
CA ALA A 81 -5.97 -2.75 4.18
C ALA A 81 -7.43 -2.44 4.57
N SER A 82 -8.19 -3.43 5.04
CA SER A 82 -9.56 -3.25 5.52
C SER A 82 -9.65 -2.39 6.77
N GLN A 83 -8.67 -2.43 7.67
CA GLN A 83 -8.60 -1.57 8.87
C GLN A 83 -8.06 -0.16 8.57
N CYS A 84 -7.50 0.06 7.37
CA CYS A 84 -6.95 1.35 6.96
C CYS A 84 -8.04 2.36 6.55
N THR A 85 -9.31 2.12 6.88
CA THR A 85 -10.44 3.00 6.54
C THR A 85 -10.44 4.26 7.37
N ASP A 86 -9.93 4.25 8.60
CA ASP A 86 -10.20 5.36 9.52
C ASP A 86 -8.99 6.30 9.61
N ASP A 87 -7.78 5.78 9.82
CA ASP A 87 -6.60 6.63 10.03
C ASP A 87 -6.07 7.28 8.73
N VAL A 88 -6.20 6.60 7.58
CA VAL A 88 -5.77 7.17 6.28
C VAL A 88 -6.82 8.11 5.70
N SER A 89 -8.11 7.76 5.79
CA SER A 89 -9.18 8.68 5.38
C SER A 89 -9.14 9.96 6.22
N GLN A 90 -8.97 9.84 7.54
CA GLN A 90 -8.83 11.01 8.42
C GLN A 90 -7.60 11.86 8.07
N LYS A 91 -6.46 11.24 7.75
CA LYS A 91 -5.25 11.98 7.33
C LYS A 91 -5.42 12.66 5.97
N VAL A 92 -6.11 12.01 5.03
CA VAL A 92 -6.42 12.58 3.71
C VAL A 92 -7.41 13.74 3.85
N GLU A 93 -8.48 13.58 4.61
CA GLU A 93 -9.44 14.66 4.89
C GLU A 93 -8.78 15.83 5.63
N ASN A 94 -7.96 15.55 6.63
CA ASN A 94 -7.21 16.59 7.35
C ASN A 94 -6.22 17.33 6.43
N ALA A 95 -5.53 16.62 5.53
CA ALA A 95 -4.64 17.23 4.55
C ALA A 95 -5.40 18.08 3.51
N LEU A 96 -6.57 17.63 3.05
CA LEU A 96 -7.45 18.40 2.17
C LEU A 96 -8.00 19.64 2.87
N ARG A 97 -8.38 19.51 4.14
CA ARG A 97 -8.85 20.61 4.98
C ARG A 97 -7.76 21.67 5.18
N GLN A 98 -6.54 21.29 5.56
CA GLN A 98 -5.42 22.23 5.69
C GLN A 98 -5.09 22.94 4.37
N ARG A 99 -5.23 22.26 3.23
CA ARG A 99 -5.06 22.90 1.91
C ARG A 99 -6.16 23.91 1.61
N ARG A 100 -7.42 23.62 1.95
CA ARG A 100 -8.53 24.57 1.81
C ARG A 100 -8.33 25.78 2.71
N GLU A 101 -8.00 25.58 3.98
CA GLU A 101 -7.74 26.64 4.95
C GLU A 101 -6.58 27.54 4.50
N ARG A 102 -5.48 26.96 3.99
CA ARG A 102 -4.36 27.73 3.42
C ARG A 102 -4.76 28.53 2.18
N ARG A 103 -5.63 28.01 1.31
CA ARG A 103 -6.13 28.75 0.13
C ARG A 103 -7.03 29.92 0.53
N VAL A 104 -7.90 29.72 1.52
CA VAL A 104 -8.74 30.78 2.09
C VAL A 104 -7.87 31.85 2.77
N ALA A 105 -6.88 31.44 3.57
CA ALA A 105 -5.94 32.36 4.21
C ALA A 105 -5.04 33.11 3.21
N ALA A 106 -4.75 32.52 2.05
CA ALA A 106 -4.00 33.14 0.96
C ALA A 106 -4.85 34.04 0.05
N GLY A 107 -6.14 34.29 0.37
CA GLY A 107 -6.99 35.22 -0.35
C GLY A 107 -7.40 34.78 -1.76
N THR A 108 -7.19 33.51 -2.13
CA THR A 108 -7.65 32.98 -3.42
C THR A 108 -9.06 32.42 -3.27
N VAL A 109 -10.05 33.25 -3.55
CA VAL A 109 -11.47 32.89 -3.65
C VAL A 109 -11.66 31.91 -4.83
N PRO A 110 -12.34 30.77 -4.66
CA PRO A 110 -12.77 29.97 -5.80
C PRO A 110 -14.03 30.59 -6.44
N PHE A 111 -14.00 30.77 -7.76
CA PHE A 111 -15.20 30.63 -8.59
C PHE A 111 -15.53 29.15 -8.73
#